data_AF-D0ET51-F1
#
_entry.id   AF-D0ET51-F1
#
_cell.length_a   1.000
_cell.length_b   1.000
_cell.length_c   1.000
_cell.angle_alpha   90.00
_cell.angle_beta   90.00
_cell.angle_gamma   90.00
#
_symmetry.space_group_name_H-M   'P 1'
#
loop_
_entity.id
_entity.type
_entity.pdbx_description
1 polymer ?
#
loop_
_entity_poly.entity_id
_entity_poly.type
_entity_poly.pdbx_seq_one_letter_code
_entity_poly.pdbx_strand_id
1 'polypeptide(L)' 'NGLRETYLALGVPGASVAVGVGKMKDAALAIVNDPAGITPGDCSALASEIAGYFDLAAAAVA' A
#
# COMPACT_ATOMS: atom_id res chain seq x y z
N ASN A 1 -10.98 -11.51 -2.16
CA ASN A 1 -10.94 -12.11 -3.51
C ASN A 1 -12.16 -11.69 -4.29
N GLY A 2 -12.02 -11.24 -5.55
CA GLY A 2 -13.11 -10.70 -6.38
C GLY A 2 -13.00 -9.21 -6.74
N LEU A 3 -12.01 -8.50 -6.19
CA LEU A 3 -11.90 -7.04 -6.33
C LEU A 3 -11.54 -6.64 -7.77
N ARG A 4 -10.65 -7.39 -8.42
CA ARG A 4 -10.30 -7.20 -9.83
C ARG A 4 -11.49 -7.44 -10.74
N GLU A 5 -12.24 -8.52 -10.53
CA GLU A 5 -13.46 -8.80 -11.31
C GLU A 5 -14.51 -7.70 -11.14
N THR A 6 -14.64 -7.15 -9.92
CA THR A 6 -15.55 -6.03 -9.65
C THR A 6 -15.09 -4.75 -10.35
N TYR A 7 -13.80 -4.42 -10.31
CA TYR A 7 -13.28 -3.24 -11.01
C TYR A 7 -13.40 -3.36 -12.52
N LEU A 8 -13.17 -4.55 -13.07
CA LEU A 8 -13.39 -4.82 -14.49
C LEU A 8 -14.88 -4.65 -14.86
N ALA A 9 -15.79 -5.15 -14.03
CA ALA A 9 -17.24 -5.03 -14.25
C ALA A 9 -17.75 -3.57 -14.18
N LEU A 10 -17.11 -2.74 -13.35
CA LEU A 10 -17.44 -1.31 -13.19
C LEU A 10 -16.69 -0.39 -14.17
N GLY A 11 -15.83 -0.93 -15.03
CA GLY A 11 -14.99 -0.14 -15.96
C GLY A 11 -13.89 0.67 -15.26
N VAL A 12 -13.53 0.30 -14.03
CA VAL A 12 -12.45 0.94 -13.27
C VAL A 12 -11.10 0.40 -13.76
N PRO A 13 -10.17 1.27 -14.19
CA PRO A 13 -8.86 0.83 -14.66
C PRO A 13 -8.00 0.33 -13.48
N GLY A 14 -7.83 -1.00 -13.38
CA GLY A 14 -7.02 -1.65 -12.34
C GLY A 14 -5.59 -1.13 -12.23
N ALA A 15 -4.97 -0.77 -13.37
CA ALA A 15 -3.66 -0.14 -13.41
C ALA A 15 -3.62 1.22 -12.69
N SER A 16 -4.67 2.05 -12.80
CA SER A 16 -4.75 3.33 -12.07
C SER A 16 -4.95 3.12 -10.57
N VAL A 17 -5.70 2.09 -10.19
CA VAL A 17 -5.86 1.69 -8.78
C VAL A 17 -4.52 1.22 -8.22
N ALA A 18 -3.77 0.37 -8.93
CA ALA A 18 -2.45 -0.10 -8.52
C ALA A 18 -1.45 1.05 -8.33
N VAL A 19 -1.45 2.04 -9.23
CA VAL A 19 -0.63 3.27 -9.09
C VAL A 19 -1.06 4.08 -7.85
N GLY A 20 -2.37 4.16 -7.58
CA GLY A 20 -2.89 4.80 -6.37
C GLY A 20 -2.41 4.10 -5.10
N VAL A 21 -2.47 2.77 -5.06
CA VAL A 21 -1.97 1.95 -3.94
C VAL A 21 -0.46 2.14 -3.75
N GLY A 22 0.30 2.27 -4.83
CA GLY A 22 1.73 2.62 -4.76
C GLY A 22 1.98 3.96 -4.06
N LYS A 23 1.21 5.00 -4.40
CA LYS A 23 1.31 6.31 -3.71
C LYS A 23 0.89 6.24 -2.24
N MET A 24 -0.10 5.41 -1.92
CA MET A 24 -0.51 5.18 -0.53
C MET A 24 0.59 4.51 0.29
N LYS A 25 1.33 3.57 -0.32
CA LYS A 25 2.50 2.93 0.31
C LYS A 25 3.57 3.96 0.66
N ASP A 26 3.95 4.84 -0.26
CA ASP A 26 4.94 5.89 0.00
C ASP A 26 4.50 6.83 1.14
N ALA A 27 3.24 7.27 1.13
CA ALA A 27 2.69 8.11 2.20
C ALA A 27 2.65 7.39 3.56
N ALA A 28 2.27 6.11 3.58
CA ALA A 28 2.23 5.32 4.80
C ALA A 28 3.65 5.10 5.37
N LEU A 29 4.63 4.79 4.51
CA LEU A 29 6.03 4.65 4.94
C LEU A 29 6.61 5.95 5.49
N ALA A 30 6.24 7.10 4.93
CA ALA A 30 6.65 8.40 5.44
C ALA A 30 6.11 8.66 6.86
N ILE A 31 4.85 8.28 7.12
CA ILE A 31 4.21 8.44 8.44
C ILE A 31 4.78 7.45 9.45
N VAL A 32 5.00 6.20 9.06
CA VAL A 32 5.50 5.13 9.95
C VAL A 32 6.94 5.38 10.38
N ASN A 33 7.76 5.95 9.49
CA ASN A 33 9.15 6.29 9.80
C ASN A 33 9.30 7.69 10.40
N ASP A 34 8.22 8.41 10.70
CA ASP A 34 8.29 9.70 11.36
C ASP A 34 8.66 9.50 12.85
N PRO A 35 9.82 9.99 13.31
CA PRO A 35 10.27 9.79 14.68
C PRO A 35 9.64 10.81 15.65
N ALA A 36 8.74 11.69 15.19
CA ALA A 36 8.22 12.75 16.06
C ALA A 36 7.28 12.16 17.12
N GLY A 37 7.65 12.32 18.39
CA GLY A 37 6.82 11.90 19.52
C GLY A 37 6.86 10.41 19.86
N ILE A 38 7.79 9.64 19.28
CA ILE A 38 7.98 8.21 19.55
C ILE A 38 9.42 7.97 20.03
N THR A 39 9.61 6.97 20.91
CA THR A 39 10.94 6.52 21.32
C THR A 39 11.74 6.04 20.10
N PRO A 40 12.96 6.54 19.86
CA PRO A 40 13.79 6.09 18.73
C PRO A 40 14.09 4.59 18.83
N GLY A 41 13.95 3.87 17.72
CA GLY A 41 14.22 2.44 17.62
C GLY A 41 14.24 1.95 16.17
N ASP A 42 14.59 0.69 15.96
CA ASP A 42 14.56 0.07 14.63
C ASP A 42 13.16 -0.47 14.34
N CYS A 43 12.42 0.23 13.46
CA CYS A 43 11.09 -0.18 12.98
C CYS A 43 11.15 -0.78 11.57
N SER A 44 12.32 -1.22 11.11
CA SER A 44 12.54 -1.68 9.73
C SER A 44 11.67 -2.89 9.37
N ALA A 45 11.41 -3.78 10.34
CA ALA A 45 10.54 -4.94 10.17
C ALA A 45 9.07 -4.52 9.95
N LEU A 46 8.56 -3.57 10.74
CA LEU A 46 7.20 -3.06 10.57
C LEU A 46 7.03 -2.32 9.23
N ALA A 47 8.01 -1.48 8.87
CA ALA A 47 8.00 -0.78 7.60
C ALA A 47 7.98 -1.77 6.41
N SER A 48 8.76 -2.86 6.51
CA SER A 48 8.80 -3.92 5.50
C SER A 48 7.48 -4.70 5.40
N GLU A 49 6.85 -4.99 6.54
CA GLU A 49 5.56 -5.68 6.59
C GLU A 49 4.45 -4.85 5.94
N ILE A 50 4.38 -3.56 6.29
CA ILE A 50 3.41 -2.61 5.73
C ILE A 50 3.62 -2.48 4.21
N ALA A 51 4.88 -2.32 3.78
CA ALA A 51 5.23 -2.28 2.37
C ALA A 51 4.76 -3.53 1.61
N GLY A 52 4.86 -4.72 2.23
CA GLY A 52 4.41 -5.98 1.68
C GLY A 52 2.89 -6.07 1.52
N TYR A 53 2.12 -5.57 2.51
CA TYR A 53 0.66 -5.53 2.40
C TYR A 53 0.17 -4.66 1.24
N PHE A 54 0.79 -3.49 1.04
CA PHE A 54 0.46 -2.62 -0.09
C PHE A 54 0.84 -3.25 -1.44
N ASP A 55 1.96 -3.98 -1.51
CA ASP A 55 2.40 -4.68 -2.72
C ASP A 55 1.40 -5.78 -3.12
N LEU A 56 0.97 -6.59 -2.14
CA LEU A 56 -0.07 -7.60 -2.33
C LEU A 56 -1.40 -6.98 -2.77
N ALA A 57 -1.78 -5.84 -2.20
CA ALA A 57 -2.99 -5.13 -2.58
C ALA A 57 -2.93 -4.59 -4.01
N ALA A 58 -1.79 -4.01 -4.43
CA ALA A 58 -1.59 -3.54 -5.79
C ALA A 58 -1.60 -4.70 -6.80
N ALA A 59 -0.94 -5.81 -6.47
CA ALA A 59 -0.92 -7.02 -7.30
C ALA A 59 -2.31 -7.68 -7.44
N ALA A 60 -3.18 -7.54 -6.44
CA ALA A 60 -4.54 -8.07 -6.49
C ALA A 60 -5.50 -7.28 -7.38
N VAL A 61 -5.16 -6.04 -7.76
CA VAL A 61 -6.03 -5.14 -8.55
C VAL A 61 -5.50 -4.78 -9.94
N ALA A 62 -4.19 -4.91 -10.16
CA ALA A 62 -3.55 -4.78 -11.47
C ALA A 62 -4.03 -5.89 -12.43
#